data_AF-A0A916ID56-F1
#
_entry.id   AF-A0A916ID56-F1
#
_cell.length_a   1.000
_cell.length_b   1.000
_cell.length_c   1.000
_cell.angle_alpha   90.00
_cell.angle_beta   90.00
_cell.angle_gamma   90.00
#
_symmetry.space_group_name_H-M   'P 1'
#
loop_
_entity.id
_entity.type
_entity.pdbx_description
1 polymer ?
#
loop_
_entity_poly.entity_id
_entity_poly.type
_entity_poly.pdbx_seq_one_letter_code
_entity_poly.pdbx_strand_id
1 'polypeptide(L)'
;MRRQFTRQVLSCAFGLLGLMAQVQAVTVDFESVGPDLYFDSDTFSENGYQFSVIGDLGTVDTAAAFVVAQAPIGNDTQFYSGFNDSMLGLASLDGRPFRLTSFDAAFVAPEPQAPGVMAGRIVVSGIDLLDNTVLGSWDFAASDASGLFAFQSYSAGLASLGTLKSATFGACLYVGNDCVNPADNLAQFSLDNINVVAVPEPSTYALLALGLAAVALRRRASR
;
A
#
# COMPACT_ATOMS: atom_id res chain seq x y z
N MET A 1 67.85 -3.61 -37.54
CA MET A 1 67.29 -4.32 -36.36
C MET A 1 65.94 -3.71 -36.01
N ARG A 2 64.84 -4.43 -36.28
CA ARG A 2 63.45 -4.06 -35.96
C ARG A 2 63.06 -4.80 -34.68
N ARG A 3 62.60 -4.10 -33.64
CA ARG A 3 61.82 -4.70 -32.55
C ARG A 3 60.60 -3.84 -32.26
N GLN A 4 59.46 -4.51 -32.33
CA GLN A 4 58.10 -4.00 -32.24
C GLN A 4 57.78 -3.61 -30.79
N PHE A 5 57.19 -2.44 -30.59
CA PHE A 5 56.57 -2.05 -29.32
C PHE A 5 55.16 -2.63 -29.26
N THR A 6 54.99 -3.68 -28.46
CA THR A 6 53.70 -4.34 -28.24
C THR A 6 52.86 -3.52 -27.26
N ARG A 7 51.67 -3.12 -27.72
CA ARG A 7 50.59 -2.49 -26.95
C ARG A 7 50.19 -3.36 -25.76
N GLN A 8 50.15 -2.79 -24.56
CA GLN A 8 49.35 -3.30 -23.45
C GLN A 8 48.34 -2.22 -23.07
N VAL A 9 47.07 -2.45 -23.39
CA VAL A 9 45.95 -1.70 -22.81
C VAL A 9 45.24 -2.67 -21.88
N LEU A 10 45.33 -2.41 -20.58
CA LEU A 10 44.62 -3.11 -19.52
C LEU A 10 43.11 -2.95 -19.71
N SER A 11 42.39 -4.07 -19.80
CA SER A 11 40.93 -4.10 -19.74
C SER A 11 40.48 -4.11 -18.28
N CYS A 12 40.01 -2.97 -17.76
CA CYS A 12 39.15 -2.93 -16.57
C CYS A 12 37.71 -3.17 -17.01
N ALA A 13 37.18 -4.38 -16.78
CA ALA A 13 35.79 -4.73 -17.05
C ALA A 13 35.23 -5.60 -15.92
N PHE A 14 35.11 -5.03 -14.72
CA PHE A 14 34.34 -5.60 -13.63
C PHE A 14 33.71 -4.45 -12.84
N GLY A 15 32.37 -4.33 -12.86
CA GLY A 15 31.67 -3.40 -11.95
C GLY A 15 30.39 -2.74 -12.46
N LEU A 16 29.48 -3.43 -13.16
CA LEU A 16 28.16 -2.86 -13.52
C LEU A 16 26.97 -3.82 -13.29
N LEU A 17 27.14 -4.89 -12.50
CA LEU A 17 26.08 -5.89 -12.25
C LEU A 17 25.05 -5.51 -11.16
N GLY A 18 25.04 -4.27 -10.67
CA GLY A 18 24.39 -3.94 -9.39
C GLY A 18 22.99 -3.30 -9.40
N LEU A 19 22.41 -2.91 -10.55
CA LEU A 19 21.15 -2.14 -10.57
C LEU A 19 20.05 -2.86 -11.35
N MET A 20 19.74 -4.10 -10.97
CA MET A 20 18.44 -4.67 -11.31
C MET A 20 17.43 -4.01 -10.39
N ALA A 21 16.47 -3.24 -10.94
CA ALA A 21 15.32 -2.76 -10.18
C ALA A 21 14.60 -3.99 -9.62
N GLN A 22 14.83 -4.27 -8.34
CA GLN A 22 14.18 -5.38 -7.68
C GLN A 22 12.70 -5.04 -7.59
N VAL A 23 11.85 -5.97 -8.05
CA VAL A 23 10.45 -6.00 -7.65
C VAL A 23 10.46 -6.35 -6.16
N GLN A 24 10.51 -5.33 -5.30
CA GLN A 24 10.46 -5.54 -3.86
C GLN A 24 9.01 -5.44 -3.43
N ALA A 25 8.53 -6.52 -2.79
CA ALA A 25 7.33 -6.45 -1.99
C ALA A 25 7.67 -5.63 -0.74
N VAL A 26 6.79 -4.72 -0.40
CA VAL A 26 6.88 -3.84 0.76
C VAL A 26 5.61 -4.04 1.58
N THR A 27 5.78 -4.13 2.89
CA THR A 27 4.68 -4.10 3.86
C THR A 27 4.73 -2.76 4.57
N VAL A 28 3.60 -2.07 4.64
CA VAL A 28 3.39 -0.93 5.52
C VAL A 28 2.59 -1.43 6.72
N ASP A 29 3.21 -1.43 7.89
CA ASP A 29 2.68 -1.92 9.16
C ASP A 29 2.58 -0.81 10.22
N PHE A 30 2.84 0.45 9.83
CA PHE A 30 2.78 1.64 10.69
C PHE A 30 3.78 1.69 11.84
N GLU A 31 4.61 0.67 12.04
CA GLU A 31 5.53 0.55 13.18
C GLU A 31 6.68 1.57 13.16
N SER A 32 7.02 2.13 12.01
CA SER A 32 8.07 3.15 11.90
C SER A 32 7.57 4.59 12.05
N VAL A 33 6.25 4.77 12.08
CA VAL A 33 5.58 6.05 12.33
C VAL A 33 5.45 6.22 13.84
N GLY A 34 5.62 7.43 14.38
CA GLY A 34 5.35 7.67 15.80
C GLY A 34 3.84 7.78 16.05
N PRO A 35 3.33 7.43 17.25
CA PRO A 35 1.93 7.67 17.59
C PRO A 35 1.54 9.14 17.41
N ASP A 36 0.52 9.40 16.60
CA ASP A 36 0.05 10.76 16.31
C ASP A 36 -1.40 10.80 15.82
N LEU A 37 -1.98 12.00 15.91
CA LEU A 37 -3.26 12.36 15.34
C LEU A 37 -3.04 13.15 14.04
N TYR A 38 -3.79 12.79 13.02
CA TYR A 38 -3.74 13.40 11.70
C TYR A 38 -5.10 13.97 11.35
N PHE A 39 -5.15 15.22 10.91
CA PHE A 39 -6.35 15.89 10.43
C PHE A 39 -6.42 15.85 8.90
N ASP A 40 -7.53 16.31 8.34
CA ASP A 40 -7.70 16.42 6.89
C ASP A 40 -6.49 17.07 6.21
N SER A 41 -6.07 16.46 5.11
CA SER A 41 -4.90 16.85 4.31
C SER A 41 -3.54 16.68 5.00
N ASP A 42 -3.48 16.22 6.26
CA ASP A 42 -2.19 15.83 6.85
C ASP A 42 -1.62 14.62 6.12
N THR A 43 -0.28 14.55 6.12
CA THR A 43 0.45 13.48 5.46
C THR A 43 1.54 12.92 6.35
N PHE A 44 1.76 11.63 6.23
CA PHE A 44 2.90 10.93 6.80
C PHE A 44 3.44 9.93 5.78
N SER A 45 4.58 9.31 6.07
CA SER A 45 5.21 8.39 5.13
C SER A 45 5.87 7.23 5.84
N GLU A 46 5.83 6.08 5.20
CA GLU A 46 6.48 4.86 5.65
C GLU A 46 6.85 3.98 4.46
N ASN A 47 8.00 3.32 4.55
CA ASN A 47 8.49 2.32 3.59
C ASN A 47 8.40 2.75 2.10
N GLY A 48 8.61 4.04 1.82
CA GLY A 48 8.61 4.60 0.46
C GLY A 48 7.24 5.03 -0.05
N TYR A 49 6.21 5.00 0.79
CA TYR A 49 4.85 5.42 0.46
C TYR A 49 4.44 6.64 1.26
N GLN A 50 3.69 7.53 0.63
CA GLN A 50 3.02 8.66 1.26
C GLN A 50 1.57 8.28 1.55
N PHE A 51 1.15 8.64 2.76
CA PHE A 51 -0.22 8.56 3.20
C PHE A 51 -0.80 9.96 3.32
N SER A 52 -2.07 10.10 2.96
CA SER A 52 -2.80 11.36 3.07
C SER A 52 -4.15 11.10 3.73
N VAL A 53 -4.38 11.76 4.86
CA VAL A 53 -5.70 11.71 5.51
C VAL A 53 -6.65 12.59 4.70
N ILE A 54 -7.81 12.03 4.38
CA ILE A 54 -8.84 12.69 3.58
C ILE A 54 -10.13 12.65 4.38
N GLY A 55 -10.77 13.81 4.57
CA GLY A 55 -12.04 13.90 5.28
C GLY A 55 -11.90 14.65 6.60
N ASP A 56 -11.96 13.92 7.72
CA ASP A 56 -11.93 14.52 9.06
C ASP A 56 -10.61 14.23 9.79
N LEU A 57 -10.51 13.08 10.44
CA LEU A 57 -9.34 12.74 11.24
C LEU A 57 -8.99 11.25 11.17
N GLY A 58 -7.71 10.98 11.42
CA GLY A 58 -7.17 9.65 11.63
C GLY A 58 -6.14 9.63 12.74
N THR A 59 -5.72 8.44 13.14
CA THR A 59 -4.65 8.23 14.11
C THR A 59 -3.77 7.10 13.63
N VAL A 60 -2.48 7.18 13.95
CA VAL A 60 -1.62 6.00 13.96
C VAL A 60 -1.27 5.76 15.43
N ASP A 61 -1.74 4.66 16.00
CA ASP A 61 -1.46 4.24 17.39
C ASP A 61 -1.92 2.78 17.56
N THR A 62 -1.83 2.25 18.77
CA THR A 62 -2.34 0.96 19.19
C THR A 62 -3.81 1.03 19.63
N ALA A 63 -4.43 -0.13 19.83
CA ALA A 63 -5.77 -0.25 20.41
C ALA A 63 -5.95 0.49 21.76
N ALA A 64 -4.86 0.75 22.50
CA ALA A 64 -4.90 1.44 23.78
C ALA A 64 -5.25 2.94 23.68
N ALA A 65 -5.11 3.54 22.50
CA ALA A 65 -5.42 4.96 22.27
C ALA A 65 -6.91 5.27 22.13
N PHE A 66 -7.74 4.24 21.99
CA PHE A 66 -9.18 4.38 21.79
C PHE A 66 -9.87 4.76 23.11
N VAL A 67 -10.30 6.01 23.21
CA VAL A 67 -10.98 6.56 24.41
C VAL A 67 -12.48 6.76 24.22
N VAL A 68 -12.96 6.89 22.99
CA VAL A 68 -14.36 7.21 22.66
C VAL A 68 -15.03 6.19 21.74
N ALA A 69 -14.27 5.50 20.90
CA ALA A 69 -14.75 4.43 20.03
C ALA A 69 -14.29 3.05 20.56
N GLN A 70 -14.90 1.99 20.07
CA GLN A 70 -14.46 0.64 20.38
C GLN A 70 -13.23 0.28 19.54
N ALA A 71 -12.12 0.02 20.21
CA ALA A 71 -10.93 -0.48 19.54
C ALA A 71 -11.22 -1.80 18.80
N PRO A 72 -10.65 -2.01 17.61
CA PRO A 72 -10.66 -3.31 16.99
C PRO A 72 -9.84 -4.30 17.84
N ILE A 73 -10.11 -5.59 17.67
CA ILE A 73 -9.41 -6.67 18.38
C ILE A 73 -8.54 -7.49 17.41
N GLY A 74 -7.62 -8.27 17.98
CA GLY A 74 -6.76 -9.17 17.20
C GLY A 74 -5.54 -8.50 16.57
N ASN A 75 -5.25 -7.24 16.96
CA ASN A 75 -3.98 -6.57 16.66
C ASN A 75 -3.50 -5.80 17.89
N ASP A 76 -2.33 -6.18 18.41
CA ASP A 76 -1.69 -5.55 19.58
C ASP A 76 -0.59 -4.56 19.16
N THR A 77 -0.32 -4.41 17.86
CA THR A 77 0.70 -3.51 17.32
C THR A 77 0.08 -2.17 16.92
N GLN A 78 0.87 -1.29 16.32
CA GLN A 78 0.41 -0.01 15.84
C GLN A 78 -0.33 -0.18 14.51
N PHE A 79 -1.37 0.61 14.28
CA PHE A 79 -2.12 0.60 13.03
C PHE A 79 -2.73 1.97 12.75
N TYR A 80 -3.11 2.22 11.50
CA TYR A 80 -3.87 3.41 11.16
C TYR A 80 -5.35 3.20 11.47
N SER A 81 -6.03 4.21 12.01
CA SER A 81 -7.50 4.25 12.06
C SER A 81 -8.04 5.57 11.54
N GLY A 82 -9.04 5.49 10.66
CA GLY A 82 -9.79 6.63 10.16
C GLY A 82 -11.15 6.74 10.86
N PHE A 83 -11.49 7.94 11.32
CA PHE A 83 -12.75 8.23 12.00
C PHE A 83 -13.62 9.17 11.17
N ASN A 84 -14.92 9.26 11.51
CA ASN A 84 -15.87 10.22 10.93
C ASN A 84 -15.91 10.22 9.39
N ASP A 85 -16.13 9.04 8.79
CA ASP A 85 -16.15 8.84 7.33
C ASP A 85 -14.84 9.21 6.60
N SER A 86 -13.74 9.39 7.33
CA SER A 86 -12.44 9.68 6.72
C SER A 86 -11.95 8.51 5.85
N MET A 87 -10.96 8.84 5.04
CA MET A 87 -10.28 7.93 4.14
C MET A 87 -8.77 8.12 4.26
N LEU A 88 -8.02 7.10 3.86
CA LEU A 88 -6.57 7.16 3.78
C LEU A 88 -6.12 6.96 2.34
N GLY A 89 -5.56 8.02 1.75
CA GLY A 89 -4.87 7.97 0.48
C GLY A 89 -3.49 7.32 0.62
N LEU A 90 -3.08 6.58 -0.41
CA LEU A 90 -1.79 5.91 -0.54
C LEU A 90 -1.22 6.19 -1.94
N ALA A 91 0.02 6.68 -2.00
CA ALA A 91 0.78 6.84 -3.22
C ALA A 91 2.26 6.54 -3.00
N SER A 92 2.97 6.08 -4.04
CA SER A 92 4.42 5.90 -3.95
C SER A 92 5.12 7.26 -3.93
N LEU A 93 6.08 7.47 -3.01
CA LEU A 93 6.86 8.71 -2.92
C LEU A 93 7.72 8.96 -4.16
N ASP A 94 8.15 7.91 -4.84
CA ASP A 94 8.94 7.99 -6.06
C ASP A 94 8.06 8.07 -7.34
N GLY A 95 6.73 8.16 -7.17
CA GLY A 95 5.75 8.22 -8.25
C GLY A 95 5.60 6.93 -9.05
N ARG A 96 6.24 5.82 -8.64
CA ARG A 96 6.12 4.55 -9.35
C ARG A 96 4.78 3.89 -9.10
N PRO A 97 4.21 3.24 -10.12
CA PRO A 97 3.02 2.46 -9.93
C PRO A 97 3.30 1.20 -9.13
N PHE A 98 2.28 0.71 -8.43
CA PHE A 98 2.36 -0.46 -7.57
C PHE A 98 1.12 -1.35 -7.74
N ARG A 99 1.20 -2.56 -7.22
CA ARG A 99 0.05 -3.46 -7.09
C ARG A 99 -0.22 -3.70 -5.61
N LEU A 100 -1.46 -3.57 -5.19
CA LEU A 100 -1.91 -3.97 -3.85
C LEU A 100 -2.12 -5.50 -3.83
N THR A 101 -1.47 -6.20 -2.92
CA THR A 101 -1.51 -7.68 -2.85
C THR A 101 -2.27 -8.21 -1.64
N SER A 102 -2.20 -7.48 -0.52
CA SER A 102 -3.01 -7.75 0.67
C SER A 102 -3.04 -6.54 1.58
N PHE A 103 -3.99 -6.52 2.51
CA PHE A 103 -4.03 -5.60 3.64
C PHE A 103 -4.86 -6.23 4.76
N ASP A 104 -4.66 -5.77 5.98
CA ASP A 104 -5.50 -6.13 7.12
C ASP A 104 -6.41 -4.96 7.47
N ALA A 105 -7.69 -5.22 7.74
CA ALA A 105 -8.61 -4.17 8.17
C ALA A 105 -9.63 -4.68 9.18
N ALA A 106 -10.14 -3.74 9.99
CA ALA A 106 -11.22 -3.95 10.93
C ALA A 106 -12.19 -2.77 10.90
N PHE A 107 -13.45 -3.02 11.25
CA PHE A 107 -14.39 -1.94 11.51
C PHE A 107 -14.11 -1.34 12.90
N VAL A 108 -14.23 -0.02 13.03
CA VAL A 108 -14.16 0.67 14.32
C VAL A 108 -15.57 1.10 14.71
N ALA A 109 -16.16 0.44 15.70
CA ALA A 109 -17.51 0.79 16.11
C ALA A 109 -17.51 2.09 16.93
N PRO A 110 -18.28 3.12 16.53
CA PRO A 110 -18.40 4.36 17.31
C PRO A 110 -19.12 4.13 18.62
N GLU A 111 -19.94 3.08 18.68
CA GLU A 111 -20.76 2.70 19.83
C GLU A 111 -20.85 1.17 19.95
N PRO A 112 -21.16 0.64 21.14
CA PRO A 112 -21.29 -0.79 21.36
C PRO A 112 -22.28 -1.47 20.42
N GLN A 113 -21.82 -2.55 19.76
CA GLN A 113 -22.64 -3.34 18.85
C GLN A 113 -23.16 -4.61 19.52
N ALA A 114 -24.29 -5.11 19.01
CA ALA A 114 -24.74 -6.46 19.34
C ALA A 114 -23.78 -7.51 18.72
N PRO A 115 -23.72 -8.74 19.26
CA PRO A 115 -22.95 -9.82 18.65
C PRO A 115 -23.45 -10.20 17.25
N GLY A 116 -22.54 -10.54 16.34
CA GLY A 116 -22.84 -11.01 14.99
C GLY A 116 -23.26 -9.91 13.99
N VAL A 117 -23.06 -8.64 14.33
CA VAL A 117 -23.36 -7.50 13.45
C VAL A 117 -22.34 -7.44 12.32
N MET A 118 -22.83 -7.36 11.08
CA MET A 118 -22.03 -7.03 9.90
C MET A 118 -22.16 -5.52 9.67
N ALA A 119 -21.13 -4.75 10.03
CA ALA A 119 -21.21 -3.28 9.99
C ALA A 119 -21.22 -2.72 8.57
N GLY A 120 -20.48 -3.33 7.65
CA GLY A 120 -20.28 -2.77 6.32
C GLY A 120 -19.06 -3.36 5.62
N ARG A 121 -18.40 -2.54 4.79
CA ARG A 121 -17.25 -2.95 3.98
C ARG A 121 -16.08 -1.99 4.10
N ILE A 122 -14.87 -2.54 4.02
CA ILE A 122 -13.70 -1.79 3.59
C ILE A 122 -13.73 -1.65 2.07
N VAL A 123 -13.48 -0.44 1.58
CA VAL A 123 -13.50 -0.07 0.17
C VAL A 123 -12.12 0.44 -0.21
N VAL A 124 -11.63 -0.02 -1.36
CA VAL A 124 -10.41 0.47 -1.99
C VAL A 124 -10.78 1.09 -3.33
N SER A 125 -10.52 2.39 -3.47
CA SER A 125 -10.62 3.12 -4.73
C SER A 125 -9.22 3.40 -5.27
N GLY A 126 -8.87 2.77 -6.39
CA GLY A 126 -7.59 2.93 -7.06
C GLY A 126 -7.68 3.79 -8.31
N ILE A 127 -6.60 4.50 -8.63
CA ILE A 127 -6.41 5.13 -9.96
C ILE A 127 -5.42 4.27 -10.74
N ASP A 128 -5.87 3.70 -11.86
CA ASP A 128 -5.03 2.85 -12.70
C ASP A 128 -4.03 3.66 -13.57
N LEU A 129 -3.22 2.96 -14.37
CA LEU A 129 -2.24 3.58 -15.27
C LEU A 129 -2.85 4.43 -16.39
N LEU A 130 -4.16 4.29 -16.63
CA LEU A 130 -4.92 4.99 -17.67
C LEU A 130 -5.84 6.08 -17.08
N ASP A 131 -5.66 6.43 -15.80
CA ASP A 131 -6.48 7.40 -15.07
C ASP A 131 -7.94 6.97 -14.84
N ASN A 132 -8.25 5.68 -14.98
CA ASN A 132 -9.56 5.16 -14.61
C ASN A 132 -9.62 4.89 -13.11
N THR A 133 -10.80 5.10 -12.52
CA THR A 133 -11.11 4.62 -11.18
C THR A 133 -11.46 3.14 -11.22
N VAL A 134 -10.78 2.35 -10.39
CA VAL A 134 -11.07 0.93 -10.15
C VAL A 134 -11.46 0.74 -8.70
N LEU A 135 -12.46 -0.11 -8.44
CA LEU A 135 -13.03 -0.29 -7.10
C LEU A 135 -12.94 -1.75 -6.66
N GLY A 136 -12.62 -1.94 -5.39
CA GLY A 136 -12.73 -3.20 -4.67
C GLY A 136 -13.43 -2.95 -3.33
N SER A 137 -14.21 -3.91 -2.85
CA SER A 137 -14.83 -3.82 -1.53
C SER A 137 -14.95 -5.21 -0.92
N TRP A 138 -14.78 -5.28 0.41
CA TRP A 138 -14.81 -6.53 1.16
C TRP A 138 -15.54 -6.31 2.47
N ASP A 139 -16.34 -7.29 2.88
CA ASP A 139 -17.06 -7.25 4.15
C ASP A 139 -16.07 -7.22 5.32
N PHE A 140 -16.33 -6.35 6.29
CA PHE A 140 -15.70 -6.46 7.60
C PHE A 140 -16.09 -7.77 8.29
N ALA A 141 -15.32 -8.15 9.31
CA ALA A 141 -15.75 -9.20 10.23
C ALA A 141 -17.13 -8.90 10.82
N ALA A 142 -17.87 -9.96 11.13
CA ALA A 142 -18.96 -9.83 12.08
C ALA A 142 -18.39 -9.47 13.46
N SER A 143 -19.12 -8.70 14.25
CA SER A 143 -18.78 -8.48 15.66
C SER A 143 -18.78 -9.80 16.45
N ASP A 144 -17.88 -9.90 17.42
CA ASP A 144 -17.75 -11.06 18.29
C ASP A 144 -18.82 -11.10 19.39
N ALA A 145 -18.69 -12.03 20.34
CA ALA A 145 -19.61 -12.16 21.48
C ALA A 145 -19.66 -10.90 22.38
N SER A 146 -18.65 -10.04 22.31
CA SER A 146 -18.54 -8.79 23.06
C SER A 146 -18.96 -7.56 22.23
N GLY A 147 -19.37 -7.75 20.97
CA GLY A 147 -19.70 -6.67 20.05
C GLY A 147 -18.49 -6.02 19.37
N LEU A 148 -17.30 -6.60 19.49
CA LEU A 148 -16.04 -6.06 18.97
C LEU A 148 -15.69 -6.65 17.61
N PHE A 149 -14.99 -5.89 16.78
CA PHE A 149 -14.64 -6.28 15.41
C PHE A 149 -13.16 -6.65 15.33
N ALA A 150 -12.88 -7.86 14.87
CA ALA A 150 -11.51 -8.34 14.69
C ALA A 150 -10.92 -7.88 13.35
N PHE A 151 -9.60 -7.64 13.33
CA PHE A 151 -8.86 -7.54 12.08
C PHE A 151 -9.03 -8.80 11.22
N GLN A 152 -9.18 -8.58 9.92
CA GLN A 152 -9.15 -9.62 8.90
C GLN A 152 -8.16 -9.28 7.80
N SER A 153 -7.52 -10.32 7.26
CA SER A 153 -6.64 -10.20 6.10
C SER A 153 -7.40 -10.34 4.78
N TYR A 154 -7.27 -9.35 3.93
CA TYR A 154 -7.87 -9.28 2.62
C TYR A 154 -6.81 -9.46 1.54
N SER A 155 -6.92 -10.54 0.75
CA SER A 155 -6.04 -10.81 -0.40
C SER A 155 -6.80 -11.23 -1.65
N ALA A 156 -8.01 -11.78 -1.49
CA ALA A 156 -8.86 -12.22 -2.59
C ALA A 156 -9.42 -11.03 -3.37
N GLY A 157 -9.45 -11.11 -4.70
CA GLY A 157 -10.05 -10.08 -5.57
C GLY A 157 -9.15 -8.87 -5.83
N LEU A 158 -8.10 -8.61 -5.05
CA LEU A 158 -7.20 -7.46 -5.25
C LEU A 158 -6.52 -7.41 -6.62
N ALA A 159 -6.31 -8.57 -7.25
CA ALA A 159 -5.76 -8.63 -8.61
C ALA A 159 -6.63 -7.91 -9.65
N SER A 160 -7.94 -7.73 -9.41
CA SER A 160 -8.83 -7.00 -10.32
C SER A 160 -8.58 -5.49 -10.34
N LEU A 161 -7.96 -4.94 -9.29
CA LEU A 161 -7.54 -3.53 -9.25
C LEU A 161 -6.37 -3.26 -10.21
N GLY A 162 -5.66 -4.30 -10.64
CA GLY A 162 -4.54 -4.17 -11.56
C GLY A 162 -3.35 -3.40 -10.96
N THR A 163 -2.73 -2.55 -11.78
CA THR A 163 -1.60 -1.72 -11.39
C THR A 163 -2.08 -0.29 -11.17
N LEU A 164 -1.76 0.26 -10.00
CA LEU A 164 -2.27 1.52 -9.48
C LEU A 164 -1.19 2.59 -9.42
N LYS A 165 -1.57 3.84 -9.68
CA LYS A 165 -0.79 5.04 -9.36
C LYS A 165 -1.03 5.47 -7.91
N SER A 166 -2.26 5.30 -7.44
CA SER A 166 -2.67 5.58 -6.07
C SER A 166 -3.84 4.68 -5.68
N ALA A 167 -4.03 4.53 -4.37
CA ALA A 167 -5.18 3.85 -3.77
C ALA A 167 -5.73 4.73 -2.64
N THR A 168 -7.03 4.63 -2.38
CA THR A 168 -7.69 5.28 -1.24
C THR A 168 -8.51 4.23 -0.51
N PHE A 169 -8.25 4.08 0.79
CA PHE A 169 -8.98 3.21 1.69
C PHE A 169 -10.06 4.00 2.42
N GLY A 170 -11.25 3.43 2.54
CA GLY A 170 -12.35 3.99 3.32
C GLY A 170 -13.32 2.89 3.72
N ALA A 171 -14.25 3.21 4.61
CA ALA A 171 -15.34 2.31 4.97
C ALA A 171 -16.68 2.79 4.40
N CYS A 172 -17.60 1.86 4.20
CA CYS A 172 -19.01 2.16 4.05
C CYS A 172 -19.83 1.27 4.99
N LEU A 173 -20.99 1.75 5.43
CA LEU A 173 -21.87 1.03 6.33
C LEU A 173 -23.07 0.43 5.60
N TYR A 174 -23.55 -0.70 6.08
CA TYR A 174 -24.78 -1.29 5.57
C TYR A 174 -26.02 -0.50 6.00
N VAL A 175 -26.76 0.00 5.01
CA VAL A 175 -28.09 0.59 5.19
C VAL A 175 -29.05 -0.17 4.28
N GLY A 176 -29.77 -1.14 4.85
CA GLY A 176 -30.53 -2.10 4.06
C GLY A 176 -29.60 -3.00 3.24
N ASN A 177 -29.71 -2.94 1.91
CA ASN A 177 -28.85 -3.70 1.00
C ASN A 177 -27.70 -2.86 0.42
N ASP A 178 -27.66 -1.56 0.74
CA ASP A 178 -26.69 -0.63 0.20
C ASP A 178 -25.51 -0.46 1.16
N CYS A 179 -24.32 -0.20 0.62
CA CYS A 179 -23.16 0.21 1.40
C CYS A 179 -22.96 1.71 1.20
N VAL A 180 -23.16 2.48 2.26
CA VAL A 180 -23.26 3.94 2.22
C VAL A 180 -22.03 4.58 2.86
N ASN A 181 -21.44 5.55 2.15
CA ASN A 181 -20.44 6.48 2.66
C ASN A 181 -20.63 7.82 1.89
N PRO A 182 -20.63 8.99 2.56
CA PRO A 182 -20.52 9.18 4.02
C PRO A 182 -21.73 8.60 4.77
N ALA A 183 -21.52 8.16 6.01
CA ALA A 183 -22.51 7.48 6.84
C ALA A 183 -22.75 8.25 8.15
N ASP A 184 -22.92 9.57 8.05
CA ASP A 184 -23.13 10.47 9.19
C ASP A 184 -22.03 10.36 10.26
N ASN A 185 -20.77 10.29 9.82
CA ASN A 185 -19.56 10.13 10.63
C ASN A 185 -19.40 8.74 11.29
N LEU A 186 -20.12 7.72 10.80
CA LEU A 186 -20.08 6.39 11.42
C LEU A 186 -19.22 5.38 10.65
N ALA A 187 -18.78 5.68 9.42
CA ALA A 187 -17.96 4.75 8.62
C ALA A 187 -16.48 4.85 9.01
N GLN A 188 -16.15 4.30 10.18
CA GLN A 188 -14.80 4.28 10.73
C GLN A 188 -14.12 2.94 10.47
N PHE A 189 -12.79 2.93 10.32
CA PHE A 189 -12.03 1.72 10.05
C PHE A 189 -10.64 1.77 10.64
N SER A 190 -10.04 0.60 10.80
CA SER A 190 -8.61 0.43 11.04
C SER A 190 -7.98 -0.34 9.89
N LEU A 191 -6.73 -0.03 9.60
CA LEU A 191 -5.95 -0.56 8.49
C LEU A 191 -4.53 -0.86 8.95
N ASP A 192 -4.02 -2.01 8.55
CA ASP A 192 -2.67 -2.46 8.86
C ASP A 192 -2.11 -3.39 7.76
N ASN A 193 -0.82 -3.72 7.83
CA ASN A 193 -0.13 -4.69 6.98
C ASN A 193 -0.45 -4.53 5.48
N ILE A 194 -0.38 -3.30 4.97
CA ILE A 194 -0.64 -3.01 3.56
C ILE A 194 0.53 -3.52 2.74
N ASN A 195 0.31 -4.59 1.99
CA ASN A 195 1.32 -5.24 1.17
C ASN A 195 1.20 -4.77 -0.27
N VAL A 196 2.30 -4.20 -0.77
CA VAL A 196 2.38 -3.63 -2.10
C VAL A 196 3.62 -4.13 -2.83
N VAL A 197 3.51 -4.22 -4.16
CA VAL A 197 4.62 -4.62 -5.03
C VAL A 197 4.84 -3.53 -6.07
N ALA A 198 6.03 -2.92 -6.05
CA ALA A 198 6.41 -1.92 -7.05
C ALA A 198 6.47 -2.55 -8.45
N VAL A 199 5.93 -1.85 -9.45
CA VAL A 199 5.94 -2.30 -10.85
C VAL A 199 7.08 -1.57 -11.60
N PRO A 200 8.12 -2.29 -12.08
CA PRO A 200 9.20 -1.65 -12.80
C PRO A 200 8.71 -1.00 -14.09
N GLU A 201 9.25 0.17 -14.40
CA GLU A 201 8.94 0.83 -15.67
C GLU A 201 9.40 -0.02 -16.86
N PRO A 202 8.62 -0.12 -17.95
CA PRO A 202 9.01 -0.87 -19.15
C PRO A 202 10.36 -0.44 -19.75
N SER A 203 10.72 0.84 -19.59
CA SER A 203 12.00 1.42 -19.99
C SER A 203 13.20 0.75 -19.33
N THR A 204 13.05 0.25 -18.10
CA THR A 204 14.12 -0.40 -17.34
C THR A 204 14.58 -1.68 -18.04
N TYR A 205 13.63 -2.50 -18.51
CA TYR A 205 13.93 -3.70 -19.27
C TYR A 205 14.49 -3.39 -20.66
N ALA A 206 13.98 -2.35 -21.31
CA ALA A 206 14.50 -1.91 -22.61
C ALA A 206 15.96 -1.44 -22.49
N LEU A 207 16.27 -0.61 -21.50
CA LEU A 207 17.63 -0.12 -21.23
C LEU A 207 18.56 -1.25 -20.78
N LEU A 208 18.08 -2.18 -19.96
CA LEU A 208 18.84 -3.38 -19.60
C LEU A 208 19.17 -4.23 -20.83
N ALA A 209 18.17 -4.49 -21.69
CA ALA A 209 18.36 -5.25 -22.91
C ALA A 209 19.34 -4.55 -23.88
N LEU A 210 19.21 -3.22 -24.03
CA LEU A 210 20.15 -2.40 -24.80
C LEU A 210 21.56 -2.45 -24.22
N GLY A 211 21.71 -2.36 -22.90
CA GLY A 211 23.00 -2.48 -22.21
C GLY A 211 23.64 -3.86 -22.45
N LEU A 212 22.87 -4.94 -22.32
CA LEU A 212 23.33 -6.30 -22.59
C LEU A 212 23.72 -6.49 -24.06
N ALA A 213 22.93 -5.94 -25.00
CA ALA A 213 23.24 -5.97 -26.42
C ALA A 213 24.55 -5.22 -26.75
N ALA A 214 24.78 -4.06 -26.15
CA ALA A 214 26.01 -3.30 -26.31
C ALA A 214 27.24 -4.07 -25.79
N VAL A 215 27.13 -4.74 -24.64
CA VAL A 215 28.19 -5.60 -24.09
C VAL A 215 28.48 -6.79 -25.02
N ALA A 216 27.44 -7.44 -25.55
CA ALA A 216 27.60 -8.56 -26.47
C ALA A 216 28.27 -8.16 -27.79
N LEU A 217 27.86 -7.03 -28.38
CA LEU A 217 28.46 -6.48 -29.60
C LEU A 217 29.93 -6.10 -29.36
N ARG A 218 30.24 -5.46 -28.24
CA ARG A 218 31.63 -5.10 -27.89
C ARG A 218 32.51 -6.35 -27.73
N ARG A 219 31.99 -7.42 -27.13
CA ARG A 219 32.72 -8.70 -26.97
C ARG A 219 32.99 -9.40 -28.30
N ARG A 220 32.10 -9.23 -29.30
CA ARG A 220 32.34 -9.69 -30.67
C ARG A 220 33.37 -8.85 -31.42
N ALA A 221 33.37 -7.54 -31.23
CA ALA A 221 34.34 -6.64 -31.88
C ALA A 221 35.77 -6.74 -31.28
N SER A 222 35.90 -7.25 -30.06
CA SER A 222 37.19 -7.48 -29.40
C SER A 222 37.80 -8.87 -29.63
N ARG A 223 37.12 -9.74 -30.40
CA ARG A 223 37.63 -11.04 -30.86
C ARG A 223 38.07 -10.91 -32.31
#